data_AF-A0A1F5IBF9-F1
#
_entry.id   AF-A0A1F5IBF9-F1
#
_cell.length_a   1.000
_cell.length_b   1.000
_cell.length_c   1.000
_cell.angle_alpha   90.00
_cell.angle_beta   90.00
_cell.angle_gamma   90.00
#
_symmetry.space_group_name_H-M   'P 1'
#
loop_
_entity.id
_entity.type
_entity.pdbx_description
1 polymer ?
#
loop_
_entity_poly.entity_id
_entity_poly.type
_entity_poly.pdbx_seq_one_letter_code
_entity_poly.pdbx_strand_id
1 'polypeptide(L)' 'MNKLPKTVTKYFWGDNLKDLNWKDHKGYITKTILEKGDSGAIKWLVAKTGKNYIKKIARERKLEPKSKNFWRFYLS' A
#
# COMPACT_ATOMS: atom_id res chain seq x y z
N MET A 1 -16.74 10.27 6.90
CA MET A 1 -15.60 9.58 7.55
C MET A 1 -15.11 8.45 6.65
N ASN A 2 -14.03 8.64 5.90
CA ASN A 2 -13.46 7.56 5.07
C ASN A 2 -12.52 6.70 5.93
N LYS A 3 -13.10 5.80 6.73
CA LYS A 3 -12.31 4.81 7.47
C LYS A 3 -11.80 3.76 6.48
N LEU A 4 -10.48 3.52 6.51
CA LEU A 4 -9.84 2.44 5.76
C LEU A 4 -10.42 1.07 6.19
N PRO A 5 -10.44 0.08 5.29
CA PRO A 5 -10.94 -1.24 5.65
C PRO A 5 -10.02 -1.91 6.69
N LYS A 6 -10.61 -2.80 7.51
CA LYS A 6 -9.88 -3.57 8.53
C LYS A 6 -8.66 -4.33 7.98
N THR A 7 -8.77 -4.78 6.72
CA THR A 7 -7.71 -5.48 6.00
C THR A 7 -6.46 -4.63 5.80
N VAL A 8 -6.59 -3.31 5.81
CA VAL A 8 -5.50 -2.34 5.63
C VAL A 8 -5.10 -1.73 6.95
N THR A 9 -6.06 -1.32 7.80
CA THR A 9 -5.76 -0.64 9.07
C THR A 9 -4.92 -1.48 10.02
N LYS A 10 -4.98 -2.81 9.93
CA LYS A 10 -4.13 -3.72 10.74
C LYS A 10 -2.62 -3.48 10.56
N TYR A 11 -2.18 -2.88 9.46
CA TYR A 11 -0.77 -2.57 9.22
C TYR A 11 -0.32 -1.23 9.82
N PHE A 12 -1.25 -0.45 10.38
CA PHE A 12 -1.03 0.90 10.92
C PHE A 12 -1.35 0.97 12.41
N TRP A 13 -1.12 -0.14 13.13
CA TRP A 13 -1.46 -0.31 14.55
C TRP A 13 -0.80 0.72 15.50
N GLY A 14 0.35 1.28 15.14
CA GLY A 14 1.04 2.34 15.88
C GLY A 14 0.86 3.75 15.28
N ASP A 15 0.07 3.88 14.21
CA ASP A 15 -0.16 5.13 13.52
C ASP A 15 -1.45 5.80 14.00
N ASN A 16 -1.57 7.12 13.79
CA ASN A 16 -2.76 7.85 14.19
C ASN A 16 -3.90 7.55 13.21
N LEU A 17 -4.56 6.39 13.38
CA LEU A 17 -5.67 5.91 12.54
C LEU A 17 -6.83 6.92 12.42
N LYS A 18 -6.95 7.85 13.38
CA LYS A 18 -7.92 8.95 13.35
C LYS A 18 -7.63 9.96 12.24
N ASP A 19 -6.36 10.17 11.92
CA ASP A 19 -5.90 11.11 10.88
C ASP A 19 -5.58 10.40 9.55
N LEU A 20 -5.29 9.09 9.62
CA LEU A 20 -4.94 8.26 8.47
C LEU A 20 -6.13 8.10 7.51
N ASN A 21 -6.18 8.99 6.53
CA ASN A 21 -7.18 8.99 5.48
C ASN A 21 -6.57 8.69 4.10
N TRP A 22 -7.34 8.03 3.22
CA TRP A 22 -6.87 7.66 1.87
C TRP A 22 -6.56 8.86 0.96
N LYS A 23 -7.23 10.01 1.14
CA LYS A 23 -7.06 11.19 0.28
C LYS A 23 -5.71 11.86 0.51
N ASP A 24 -5.38 12.15 1.76
CA ASP A 24 -4.12 12.78 2.16
C ASP A 24 -2.95 11.78 2.16
N HIS A 25 -3.18 10.55 2.64
CA HIS A 25 -2.09 9.61 2.92
C HIS A 25 -1.96 8.50 1.87
N LYS A 26 -2.49 8.70 0.66
CA LYS A 26 -2.49 7.69 -0.41
C LYS A 26 -1.12 7.05 -0.62
N GLY A 27 -0.07 7.87 -0.72
CA GLY A 27 1.30 7.41 -0.97
C GLY A 27 1.87 6.60 0.19
N TYR A 28 1.65 7.05 1.42
CA TYR A 28 2.08 6.35 2.63
C TYR A 28 1.38 5.00 2.75
N ILE A 29 0.05 4.99 2.62
CA ILE A 29 -0.76 3.76 2.72
C ILE A 29 -0.32 2.75 1.67
N THR A 30 -0.13 3.19 0.43
CA THR A 30 0.31 2.32 -0.67
C THR A 30 1.68 1.74 -0.35
N LYS A 31 2.65 2.56 0.10
CA LYS A 31 3.99 2.08 0.46
C LYS A 31 3.92 1.02 1.56
N THR A 32 3.22 1.30 2.66
CA THR A 32 3.11 0.36 3.78
C THR A 32 2.46 -0.96 3.37
N ILE A 33 1.42 -0.92 2.53
CA ILE A 33 0.79 -2.13 1.99
C ILE A 33 1.76 -2.88 1.06
N LEU A 34 2.54 -2.20 0.22
CA LEU A 34 3.52 -2.88 -0.63
C LEU A 34 4.70 -3.48 0.15
N GLU A 35 4.99 -2.99 1.35
CA GLU A 35 6.10 -3.48 2.18
C GLU A 35 5.66 -4.55 3.19
N LYS A 36 4.48 -4.39 3.80
CA LYS A 36 4.03 -5.24 4.92
C LYS A 36 2.69 -5.90 4.64
N GLY A 37 2.00 -5.50 3.57
CA GLY A 37 0.66 -5.96 3.24
C GLY A 37 0.64 -7.40 2.75
N ASP A 38 -0.46 -8.08 3.05
CA ASP A 38 -0.74 -9.43 2.56
C ASP A 38 -1.58 -9.37 1.28
N SER A 39 -1.76 -10.52 0.64
CA SER A 39 -2.58 -10.74 -0.55
C SER A 39 -3.94 -10.01 -0.52
N GLY A 40 -4.64 -10.06 0.62
CA GLY A 40 -5.93 -9.37 0.79
C GLY A 40 -5.84 -7.84 0.77
N ALA A 41 -4.79 -7.27 1.36
CA ALA A 41 -4.56 -5.82 1.36
C ALA A 41 -4.08 -5.33 -0.01
N ILE A 42 -3.25 -6.14 -0.68
CA ILE A 42 -2.84 -5.92 -2.07
C ILE A 42 -4.05 -5.96 -3.00
N LYS A 43 -4.93 -6.96 -2.88
CA LYS A 43 -6.15 -7.06 -3.70
C LYS A 43 -7.03 -5.82 -3.53
N TRP A 44 -7.20 -5.34 -2.30
CA TRP A 44 -7.92 -4.09 -2.04
C TRP A 44 -7.22 -2.89 -2.67
N LEU A 45 -5.90 -2.78 -2.54
CA LEU A 45 -5.12 -1.67 -3.10
C LEU A 45 -5.20 -1.64 -4.63
N VAL A 46 -5.10 -2.81 -5.28
CA VAL A 46 -5.28 -2.98 -6.72
C VAL A 46 -6.69 -2.56 -7.13
N ALA A 47 -7.73 -3.01 -6.41
CA ALA A 47 -9.11 -2.63 -6.72
C ALA A 47 -9.35 -1.12 -6.56
N LYS A 48 -8.65 -0.46 -5.63
CA LYS A 48 -8.81 0.98 -5.35
C LYS A 48 -8.02 1.88 -6.30
N THR A 49 -6.86 1.44 -6.78
CA THR A 49 -5.92 2.28 -7.56
C THR A 49 -5.62 1.81 -8.97
N GLY A 50 -5.84 0.52 -9.24
CA GLY A 50 -5.39 -0.15 -10.44
C GLY A 50 -3.94 -0.63 -10.37
N LYS A 51 -3.64 -1.66 -11.17
CA LYS A 51 -2.31 -2.28 -11.24
C LYS A 51 -1.22 -1.31 -11.72
N ASN A 52 -1.55 -0.38 -12.63
CA ASN A 52 -0.62 0.62 -13.15
C ASN A 52 -0.10 1.56 -12.06
N TYR A 53 -0.97 1.95 -11.13
CA TYR A 53 -0.56 2.80 -10.02
C TYR A 53 0.43 2.08 -9.10
N ILE A 54 0.19 0.80 -8.82
CA ILE A 54 1.13 -0.02 -8.03
C ILE A 54 2.48 -0.13 -8.72
N LYS A 55 2.51 -0.40 -10.03
CA LYS A 55 3.74 -0.46 -10.82
C LYS A 55 4.51 0.87 -10.79
N LYS A 56 3.78 1.98 -10.89
CA LYS A 56 4.36 3.34 -10.77
C LYS A 56 4.97 3.57 -9.38
N ILE A 57 4.23 3.30 -8.30
CA ILE A 57 4.71 3.46 -6.92
C ILE A 57 5.89 2.54 -6.61
N ALA A 58 5.85 1.27 -7.04
CA ALA A 58 6.94 0.33 -6.83
C ALA A 58 8.24 0.77 -7.53
N ARG A 59 8.14 1.58 -8.60
CA ARG A 59 9.27 2.12 -9.34
C ARG A 59 9.75 3.48 -8.80
N GLU A 60 8.83 4.37 -8.43
CA GLU A 60 9.12 5.74 -8.00
C GLU A 60 9.44 5.86 -6.50
N ARG A 61 8.82 5.05 -5.65
CA ARG A 61 9.03 5.13 -4.20
C ARG A 61 10.23 4.28 -3.79
N LYS A 62 11.00 4.79 -2.82
CA LYS A 62 11.98 4.01 -2.07
C LYS A 62 11.23 3.01 -1.17
N LEU A 63 10.95 1.84 -1.75
CA LEU A 63 10.62 0.62 -1.02
C LEU A 63 11.91 0.00 -0.47
N GLU A 64 11.79 -0.78 0.59
CA GLU A 64 12.87 -1.64 1.06
C GLU A 64 13.38 -2.58 -0.05
N PRO A 65 14.68 -2.91 -0.08
CA PRO A 65 15.27 -3.72 -1.15
C PRO A 65 14.55 -5.05 -1.41
N LYS A 66 14.10 -5.73 -0.35
CA LYS A 66 13.35 -6.99 -0.44
C LYS A 66 12.02 -6.80 -1.17
N SER A 67 11.22 -5.83 -0.73
CA SER A 67 9.93 -5.49 -1.34
C SER A 67 10.11 -5.04 -2.78
N LYS A 68 11.11 -4.19 -3.05
CA LYS A 68 11.43 -3.73 -4.41
C LYS A 68 11.76 -4.89 -5.35
N ASN A 69 12.58 -5.85 -4.90
CA ASN A 69 12.94 -7.02 -5.70
C ASN A 69 11.73 -7.91 -5.96
N PHE A 70 10.89 -8.15 -4.95
CA PHE A 70 9.63 -8.88 -5.13
C PHE A 70 8.73 -8.23 -6.18
N TRP A 71 8.46 -6.93 -6.04
CA TRP A 71 7.59 -6.21 -6.97
C TRP A 71 8.19 -6.10 -8.38
N ARG A 72 9.51 -5.99 -8.49
CA ARG A 72 10.21 -6.03 -9.78
C ARG A 72 9.98 -7.37 -10.49
N PHE A 73 10.09 -8.49 -9.77
CA PHE A 73 9.85 -9.82 -10.33
C PHE A 73 8.37 -10.05 -10.64
N TYR A 74 7.48 -9.71 -9.71
CA TYR A 74 6.04 -9.95 -9.82
C TYR A 74 5.34 -9.09 -10.88
N LEU A 75 5.86 -7.89 -11.18
CA LEU A 75 5.31 -6.95 -12.17
C LEU A 75 6.12 -6.88 -13.47
N SER A 76 7.13 -7.75 -13.62
CA SER A 76 7.91 -7.88 -14.84
C SER A 76 7.09 -8.44 -16.00
#